data_AF-A0A521M4N7-F1
#
_entry.id   AF-A0A521M4N7-F1
#
_cell.length_a   1.000
_cell.length_b   1.000
_cell.length_c   1.000
_cell.angle_alpha   90.00
_cell.angle_beta   90.00
_cell.angle_gamma   90.00
#
_symmetry.space_group_name_H-M   'P 1'
#
loop_
_entity.id
_entity.type
_entity.pdbx_description
1 polymer ?
#
loop_
_entity_poly.entity_id
_entity_poly.type
_entity_poly.pdbx_seq_one_letter_code
_entity_poly.pdbx_strand_id
1 'polypeptide(L)'
;ALACRNLENRHQKPAILVGSAGAIVLRIIFVLIVDLLLQISYLKLIGGLLLLWIGIKLVQGEEEHGDGVKAEGSLWGAIRTIIIADAVMSLDNAIAIAAAAKGDTTLIILGLLISIPLIIFGATLIMVLLQRFPIIVIAGGGLLGWIAGEVLATDPAYAKQLAAAIPNAQLVFEIGGAVITVALGYYLQYRAKQRRHAEPVDLASDKGKD
;
A
#
# COMPACT_ATOMS: atom_id res chain seq x y z
N ALA A 1 -3.78 9.73 18.32
CA ALA A 1 -4.17 9.12 19.61
C ALA A 1 -3.18 9.44 20.75
N LEU A 2 -1.87 9.32 20.56
CA LEU A 2 -0.86 9.55 21.61
C LEU A 2 -0.81 10.98 22.20
N ALA A 3 -1.19 12.01 21.44
CA ALA A 3 -1.17 13.41 21.89
C ALA A 3 -2.35 13.83 22.78
N CYS A 4 -3.44 13.05 22.84
CA CYS A 4 -4.66 13.42 23.57
C CYS A 4 -4.72 12.88 25.01
N ARG A 5 -3.70 12.12 25.44
CA ARG A 5 -3.71 11.42 26.74
C ARG A 5 -3.57 12.35 27.96
N ASN A 6 -3.27 13.63 27.74
CA ASN A 6 -3.15 14.67 28.78
C ASN A 6 -4.36 15.62 28.86
N LEU A 7 -5.43 15.39 28.09
CA LEU A 7 -6.63 16.24 28.13
C LEU A 7 -7.72 15.62 29.01
N GLU A 8 -8.34 16.45 29.85
CA GLU A 8 -9.45 16.12 30.74
C GLU A 8 -10.55 15.33 29.99
N ASN A 9 -11.06 14.25 30.61
CA ASN A 9 -11.97 13.26 30.00
C ASN A 9 -13.20 13.84 29.27
N ARG A 10 -13.55 15.11 29.53
CA ARG A 10 -14.67 15.83 28.90
C ARG A 10 -14.34 16.39 27.50
N HIS A 11 -13.08 16.63 27.17
CA HIS A 11 -12.64 17.15 25.87
C HIS A 11 -12.05 16.09 24.93
N GLN A 12 -11.80 14.87 25.43
CA GLN A 12 -11.28 13.77 24.60
C GLN A 12 -12.25 13.32 23.51
N LYS A 13 -13.54 13.16 23.82
CA LYS A 13 -14.56 12.77 22.84
C LYS A 13 -14.69 13.77 21.67
N PRO A 14 -14.84 15.09 21.91
CA PRO A 14 -14.87 16.06 20.81
C PRO A 14 -13.51 16.22 20.12
N ALA A 15 -12.37 16.10 20.81
CA ALA A 15 -11.05 16.15 20.17
C ALA A 15 -10.78 14.93 19.27
N ILE A 16 -11.22 13.74 19.67
CA ILE A 16 -11.19 12.54 18.83
C ILE A 16 -12.19 12.68 17.67
N LEU A 17 -13.38 13.26 17.90
CA LEU A 17 -14.37 13.48 16.86
C LEU A 17 -13.86 14.47 15.80
N VAL A 18 -13.35 15.62 16.21
CA VAL A 18 -12.82 16.66 15.31
C VAL A 18 -11.50 16.20 14.68
N GLY A 19 -10.63 15.52 15.43
CA GLY A 19 -9.38 14.96 14.90
C GLY A 19 -9.61 13.85 13.89
N SER A 20 -10.57 12.96 14.15
CA SER A 20 -10.98 11.93 13.20
C SER A 20 -11.67 12.58 12.01
N ALA A 21 -12.65 13.46 12.20
CA ALA A 21 -13.34 14.16 11.11
C ALA A 21 -12.38 14.97 10.23
N GLY A 22 -11.36 15.62 10.80
CA GLY A 22 -10.31 16.31 10.04
C GLY A 22 -9.41 15.35 9.27
N ALA A 23 -8.97 14.26 9.91
CA ALA A 23 -8.23 13.18 9.25
C ALA A 23 -9.09 12.43 8.22
N ILE A 24 -10.41 12.53 8.30
CA ILE A 24 -11.34 12.01 7.30
C ILE A 24 -11.43 13.03 6.18
N VAL A 25 -11.72 14.31 6.40
CA VAL A 25 -11.91 15.29 5.31
C VAL A 25 -10.67 15.52 4.47
N LEU A 26 -9.50 15.60 5.10
CA LEU A 26 -8.23 15.58 4.38
C LEU A 26 -8.24 14.39 3.41
N ARG A 27 -8.93 13.32 3.82
CA ARG A 27 -9.02 12.02 3.17
C ARG A 27 -9.75 12.04 1.84
N ILE A 28 -10.57 13.05 1.55
CA ILE A 28 -11.13 13.18 0.18
C ILE A 28 -10.07 13.72 -0.74
N ILE A 29 -9.41 14.76 -0.25
CA ILE A 29 -8.98 15.86 -1.10
C ILE A 29 -7.89 15.40 -2.04
N PHE A 30 -6.89 14.67 -1.57
CA PHE A 30 -5.78 14.22 -2.41
C PHE A 30 -6.09 12.97 -3.25
N VAL A 31 -7.23 12.27 -3.10
CA VAL A 31 -7.61 11.11 -3.92
C VAL A 31 -8.33 11.70 -5.08
N LEU A 32 -9.12 12.76 -4.86
CA LEU A 32 -9.53 13.64 -5.94
C LEU A 32 -8.32 14.27 -6.63
N ILE A 33 -7.31 14.79 -5.91
CA ILE A 33 -6.11 15.33 -6.58
C ILE A 33 -5.38 14.22 -7.33
N VAL A 34 -5.14 13.04 -6.74
CA VAL A 34 -4.48 11.91 -7.38
C VAL A 34 -5.30 11.40 -8.55
N ASP A 35 -6.63 11.31 -8.45
CA ASP A 35 -7.51 10.93 -9.56
C ASP A 35 -7.41 11.95 -10.71
N LEU A 36 -7.48 13.24 -10.40
CA LEU A 36 -7.22 14.32 -11.36
C LEU A 36 -5.80 14.26 -11.93
N LEU A 37 -4.80 13.86 -11.13
CA LEU A 37 -3.42 13.66 -11.56
C LEU A 37 -3.28 12.39 -12.40
N LEU A 38 -4.00 11.31 -12.13
CA LEU A 38 -3.98 10.05 -12.88
C LEU A 38 -4.72 10.18 -14.21
N GLN A 39 -5.48 11.25 -14.40
CA GLN A 39 -5.95 11.68 -15.74
C GLN A 39 -4.82 12.31 -16.57
N ILE A 40 -3.70 12.70 -15.96
CA ILE A 40 -2.50 13.13 -16.70
C ILE A 40 -1.87 11.89 -17.35
N SER A 41 -1.69 11.98 -18.66
CA SER A 41 -0.99 10.99 -19.48
C SER A 41 0.34 10.56 -18.85
N TYR A 42 0.65 9.27 -18.89
CA TYR A 42 1.87 8.66 -18.34
C TYR A 42 1.99 8.60 -16.81
N LEU A 43 1.11 9.25 -16.04
CA LEU A 43 1.20 9.14 -14.58
C LEU A 43 0.80 7.75 -14.10
N LYS A 44 -0.24 7.15 -14.71
CA LYS A 44 -0.62 5.76 -14.46
C LYS A 44 0.46 4.79 -14.91
N LEU A 45 1.17 5.08 -16.01
CA LEU A 45 2.32 4.29 -16.43
C LEU A 45 3.38 4.20 -15.33
N ILE A 46 3.77 5.35 -14.75
CA ILE A 46 4.76 5.38 -13.66
C ILE A 46 4.23 4.69 -12.41
N GLY A 47 2.98 4.99 -12.01
CA GLY A 47 2.35 4.38 -10.85
C GLY A 47 2.21 2.86 -10.95
N GLY A 48 1.81 2.35 -12.13
CA GLY A 48 1.72 0.93 -12.42
C GLY A 48 3.09 0.24 -12.41
N LEU A 49 4.14 0.86 -12.97
CA LEU A 49 5.50 0.33 -12.89
C LEU A 49 6.01 0.26 -11.45
N LEU A 50 5.72 1.29 -10.63
CA LEU A 50 6.06 1.31 -9.22
C LEU A 50 5.35 0.19 -8.44
N LEU A 51 4.05 -0.03 -8.72
CA LEU A 51 3.27 -1.12 -8.12
C LEU A 51 3.80 -2.50 -8.51
N LEU A 52 4.19 -2.70 -9.77
CA LEU A 52 4.87 -3.93 -10.19
C LEU A 52 6.17 -4.14 -9.41
N TRP A 53 6.98 -3.09 -9.26
CA TRP A 53 8.23 -3.17 -8.51
C TRP A 53 8.02 -3.53 -7.04
N ILE A 54 7.06 -2.89 -6.36
CA ILE A 54 6.68 -3.20 -4.98
C ILE A 54 6.18 -4.65 -4.87
N GLY A 55 5.32 -5.08 -5.78
CA GLY A 55 4.83 -6.45 -5.82
C GLY A 55 5.96 -7.48 -5.99
N ILE A 56 6.93 -7.20 -6.88
CA ILE A 56 8.09 -8.07 -7.11
C ILE A 56 8.96 -8.14 -5.85
N LYS A 57 9.24 -6.99 -5.21
CA LYS A 57 10.01 -6.90 -3.97
C LYS A 57 9.35 -7.65 -2.81
N LEU A 58 8.03 -7.52 -2.70
CA LEU A 58 7.23 -8.25 -1.73
C LEU A 58 7.39 -9.77 -1.89
N VAL A 59 7.26 -10.29 -3.12
CA VAL A 59 7.43 -11.74 -3.40
C VAL A 59 8.88 -12.19 -3.25
N GLN A 60 9.84 -11.33 -3.63
CA GLN A 60 11.27 -11.59 -3.46
C GLN A 60 11.61 -11.87 -1.98
N GLY A 61 10.85 -11.28 -1.04
CA GLY A 61 11.07 -11.41 0.39
C GLY A 61 12.24 -10.57 0.88
N GLU A 62 12.55 -9.47 0.18
CA GLU A 62 13.35 -8.41 0.81
C GLU A 62 12.47 -7.78 1.90
N GLU A 63 12.89 -7.89 3.15
CA GLU A 63 12.26 -7.15 4.23
C GLU A 63 12.38 -5.66 3.90
N GLU A 64 11.26 -5.04 3.54
CA GLU A 64 11.19 -3.61 3.30
C GLU A 64 11.18 -2.86 4.64
N HIS A 65 12.18 -3.14 5.50
CA HIS A 65 12.47 -2.40 6.73
C HIS A 65 13.98 -2.17 6.77
N GLY A 66 14.44 -1.07 6.19
CA GLY A 66 15.73 -0.53 6.60
C GLY A 66 16.62 0.14 5.57
N ASP A 67 16.14 0.56 4.40
CA ASP A 67 16.83 1.66 3.72
C ASP A 67 16.02 2.93 3.95
N GLY A 68 16.42 3.62 5.01
CA GLY A 68 15.90 4.92 5.35
C GLY A 68 15.94 5.78 4.11
N VAL A 69 14.75 6.21 3.68
CA VAL A 69 14.62 7.46 2.96
C VAL A 69 15.49 8.44 3.74
N LYS A 70 16.63 8.81 3.15
CA LYS A 70 17.38 9.99 3.54
C LYS A 70 16.43 11.15 3.28
N ALA A 71 15.52 11.34 4.22
CA ALA A 71 14.66 12.49 4.31
C ALA A 71 15.58 13.61 4.78
N GLU A 72 16.35 14.15 3.84
CA GLU A 72 16.88 15.51 3.97
C GLU A 72 15.73 16.54 3.94
N GLY A 73 14.48 16.12 3.78
CA GLY A 73 13.30 16.87 4.19
C GLY A 73 12.96 16.58 5.65
N SER A 74 12.81 17.62 6.49
CA SER A 74 12.51 17.48 7.92
C SER A 74 11.50 16.37 8.20
N LEU A 75 11.72 15.58 9.26
CA LEU A 75 10.79 14.56 9.77
C LEU A 75 9.34 15.07 9.81
N TRP A 76 9.16 16.37 10.07
CA TRP A 76 7.89 17.08 10.01
C TRP A 76 7.25 17.12 8.62
N GLY A 77 8.03 17.37 7.58
CA GLY A 77 7.59 17.31 6.18
C GLY A 77 7.19 15.89 5.76
N ALA A 78 7.94 14.86 6.17
CA ALA A 78 7.61 13.47 5.90
C ALA A 78 6.33 13.02 6.64
N ILE A 79 6.22 13.32 7.94
CA ILE A 79 5.01 13.04 8.74
C ILE A 79 3.80 13.77 8.16
N ARG A 80 3.95 15.03 7.77
CA ARG A 80 2.86 15.81 7.15
C ARG A 80 2.44 15.20 5.81
N THR A 81 3.40 14.76 5.00
CA THR A 81 3.13 14.10 3.72
C THR A 81 2.44 12.75 3.92
N ILE A 82 2.87 11.94 4.90
CA ILE A 82 2.25 10.65 5.24
C ILE A 82 0.86 10.84 5.82
N ILE A 83 0.66 11.79 6.74
CA ILE A 83 -0.66 12.08 7.30
C ILE A 83 -1.57 12.58 6.18
N ILE A 84 -1.13 13.52 5.35
CA ILE A 84 -1.92 13.98 4.20
C ILE A 84 -2.24 12.81 3.27
N ALA A 85 -1.29 11.97 2.89
CA ALA A 85 -1.52 10.86 1.95
C ALA A 85 -2.40 9.73 2.52
N ASP A 86 -2.14 9.29 3.77
CA ASP A 86 -2.96 8.27 4.43
C ASP A 86 -4.34 8.83 4.64
N ALA A 87 -4.45 9.98 5.32
CA ALA A 87 -5.65 10.76 5.39
C ALA A 87 -5.97 11.39 4.05
N VAL A 88 -5.72 10.73 2.89
CA VAL A 88 -6.40 10.75 1.57
C VAL A 88 -6.94 9.37 1.09
N MET A 89 -6.23 8.28 1.28
CA MET A 89 -6.62 6.99 0.67
C MET A 89 -7.78 6.21 1.35
N SER A 90 -8.60 6.81 2.20
CA SER A 90 -9.76 6.15 2.86
C SER A 90 -10.96 7.05 3.05
N LEU A 91 -11.04 8.19 2.36
CA LEU A 91 -12.31 8.86 2.22
C LEU A 91 -12.99 8.49 0.94
N ASP A 92 -12.29 7.94 -0.04
CA ASP A 92 -12.91 6.99 -0.98
C ASP A 92 -13.64 5.87 -0.21
N ASN A 93 -12.98 5.24 0.77
CA ASN A 93 -13.53 4.16 1.57
C ASN A 93 -14.63 4.66 2.53
N ALA A 94 -14.50 5.85 3.10
CA ALA A 94 -15.52 6.45 3.94
C ALA A 94 -16.69 7.08 3.14
N ILE A 95 -16.47 7.54 1.90
CA ILE A 95 -17.53 7.94 0.96
C ILE A 95 -18.27 6.70 0.49
N ALA A 96 -17.60 5.58 0.25
CA ALA A 96 -18.26 4.30 -0.05
C ALA A 96 -19.17 3.87 1.12
N ILE A 97 -18.69 3.98 2.36
CA ILE A 97 -19.51 3.76 3.56
C ILE A 97 -20.67 4.77 3.63
N ALA A 98 -20.42 6.05 3.32
CA ALA A 98 -21.45 7.09 3.35
C ALA A 98 -22.53 6.92 2.28
N ALA A 99 -22.14 6.53 1.08
CA ALA A 99 -23.02 6.18 -0.03
C ALA A 99 -23.83 4.93 0.28
N ALA A 100 -23.20 3.90 0.88
CA ALA A 100 -23.88 2.70 1.36
C ALA A 100 -24.89 3.01 2.48
N ALA A 101 -24.59 3.99 3.33
CA ALA A 101 -25.45 4.45 4.42
C ALA A 101 -26.65 5.31 3.95
N LYS A 102 -26.74 5.67 2.66
CA LYS A 102 -27.88 6.40 2.05
C LYS A 102 -28.34 7.64 2.84
N GLY A 103 -27.41 8.39 3.44
CA GLY A 103 -27.71 9.62 4.18
C GLY A 103 -28.07 9.46 5.66
N ASP A 104 -28.06 8.23 6.20
CA ASP A 104 -28.19 8.01 7.65
C ASP A 104 -26.86 8.31 8.35
N THR A 105 -26.76 9.50 8.94
CA THR A 105 -25.56 9.98 9.64
C THR A 105 -25.08 9.03 10.74
N THR A 106 -25.98 8.29 11.40
CA THR A 106 -25.61 7.31 12.43
C THR A 106 -24.90 6.10 11.82
N LEU A 107 -25.38 5.61 10.67
CA LEU A 107 -24.73 4.51 9.94
C LEU A 107 -23.36 4.91 9.36
N ILE A 108 -23.21 6.15 8.89
CA ILE A 108 -21.92 6.69 8.40
C ILE A 108 -20.88 6.66 9.52
N ILE A 109 -21.23 7.25 10.67
CA ILE A 109 -20.32 7.34 11.82
C ILE A 109 -19.94 5.95 12.32
N LEU A 110 -20.90 5.02 12.40
CA LEU A 110 -20.62 3.63 12.79
C LEU A 110 -19.70 2.93 11.79
N GLY A 111 -19.96 3.04 10.49
CA GLY A 111 -19.12 2.40 9.48
C GLY A 111 -17.68 2.91 9.50
N LEU A 112 -17.47 4.21 9.71
CA LEU A 112 -16.13 4.77 9.89
C LEU A 112 -15.46 4.33 11.19
N LEU A 113 -16.21 4.34 12.30
CA LEU A 113 -15.70 3.92 13.60
C LEU A 113 -15.27 2.46 13.60
N ILE A 114 -15.94 1.62 12.82
CA ILE A 114 -15.62 0.20 12.69
C ILE A 114 -14.45 -0.01 11.72
N SER A 115 -14.31 0.82 10.67
CA SER A 115 -13.27 0.69 9.64
C SER A 115 -11.85 0.85 10.20
N ILE A 116 -11.61 1.86 11.05
CA ILE A 116 -10.26 2.10 11.59
C ILE A 116 -9.75 0.92 12.45
N PRO A 117 -10.49 0.42 13.46
CA PRO A 117 -10.11 -0.78 14.18
C PRO A 117 -9.98 -1.98 13.25
N LEU A 118 -10.90 -2.16 12.29
CA LEU A 118 -10.84 -3.29 11.36
C LEU A 118 -9.55 -3.30 10.53
N ILE A 119 -9.08 -2.14 10.05
CA ILE A 119 -7.80 -2.02 9.34
C ILE A 119 -6.62 -2.36 10.27
N ILE A 120 -6.62 -1.85 11.50
CA ILE A 120 -5.52 -2.08 12.47
C ILE A 120 -5.47 -3.55 12.92
N PHE A 121 -6.61 -4.12 13.31
CA PHE A 121 -6.73 -5.53 13.66
C PHE A 121 -6.47 -6.42 12.44
N GLY A 122 -6.99 -6.03 11.27
CA GLY A 122 -6.77 -6.70 10.01
C GLY A 122 -5.29 -6.75 9.64
N ALA A 123 -4.56 -5.65 9.76
CA ALA A 123 -3.11 -5.62 9.51
C ALA A 123 -2.36 -6.54 10.49
N THR A 124 -2.77 -6.57 11.76
CA THR A 124 -2.17 -7.46 12.77
C THR A 124 -2.49 -8.94 12.47
N LEU A 125 -3.72 -9.24 12.07
CA LEU A 125 -4.14 -10.58 11.66
C LEU A 125 -3.39 -11.02 10.41
N ILE A 126 -3.30 -10.17 9.39
CA ILE A 126 -2.54 -10.41 8.17
C ILE A 126 -1.08 -10.67 8.51
N MET A 127 -0.46 -9.91 9.42
CA MET A 127 0.91 -10.15 9.86
C MET A 127 1.09 -11.55 10.47
N VAL A 128 0.19 -11.97 11.37
CA VAL A 128 0.21 -13.32 11.95
C VAL A 128 0.00 -14.39 10.86
N LEU A 129 -0.89 -14.12 9.91
CA LEU A 129 -1.14 -15.01 8.77
C LEU A 129 0.08 -15.12 7.85
N LEU A 130 0.79 -14.03 7.58
CA LEU A 130 2.02 -14.02 6.78
C LEU A 130 3.12 -14.85 7.45
N GLN A 131 3.26 -14.75 8.78
CA GLN A 131 4.19 -15.57 9.56
C GLN A 131 3.83 -17.06 9.52
N ARG A 132 2.53 -17.39 9.48
CA ARG A 132 2.05 -18.78 9.49
C ARG A 132 1.98 -19.41 8.10
N PHE A 133 1.64 -18.61 7.08
CA PHE A 133 1.35 -19.02 5.71
C PHE A 133 2.07 -18.10 4.72
N PRO A 134 3.34 -18.37 4.40
CA PRO A 134 4.13 -17.54 3.48
C PRO A 134 3.57 -17.48 2.05
N ILE A 135 2.68 -18.42 1.68
CA ILE A 135 1.94 -18.38 0.41
C ILE A 135 1.11 -17.09 0.23
N ILE A 136 0.70 -16.45 1.33
CA ILE A 136 -0.07 -15.20 1.30
C ILE A 136 0.78 -14.05 0.75
N VAL A 137 2.11 -14.06 0.95
CA VAL A 137 3.02 -13.08 0.34
C VAL A 137 2.97 -13.19 -1.19
N ILE A 138 2.97 -14.42 -1.71
CA ILE A 138 2.90 -14.69 -3.15
C ILE A 138 1.54 -14.26 -3.71
N ALA A 139 0.45 -14.57 -2.99
CA ALA A 139 -0.89 -14.13 -3.38
C ALA A 139 -1.03 -12.60 -3.35
N GLY A 140 -0.51 -11.94 -2.31
CA GLY A 140 -0.52 -10.48 -2.19
C GLY A 140 0.30 -9.81 -3.28
N GLY A 141 1.48 -10.34 -3.60
CA GLY A 141 2.28 -9.88 -4.74
C GLY A 141 1.58 -10.07 -6.08
N GLY A 142 0.92 -11.22 -6.29
CA GLY A 142 0.10 -11.46 -7.47
C GLY A 142 -1.06 -10.46 -7.61
N LEU A 143 -1.76 -10.16 -6.52
CA LEU A 143 -2.82 -9.15 -6.48
C LEU A 143 -2.28 -7.75 -6.79
N LEU A 144 -1.14 -7.36 -6.22
CA LEU A 144 -0.48 -6.09 -6.54
C LEU A 144 -0.09 -6.04 -8.02
N GLY A 145 0.42 -7.15 -8.58
CA GLY A 145 0.72 -7.26 -10.00
C GLY A 145 -0.52 -7.14 -10.90
N TRP A 146 -1.65 -7.70 -10.47
CA TRP A 146 -2.94 -7.56 -11.16
C TRP A 146 -3.38 -6.10 -11.24
N ILE A 147 -3.42 -5.43 -10.08
CA ILE A 147 -3.79 -4.01 -9.97
C ILE A 147 -2.83 -3.15 -10.79
N ALA A 148 -1.54 -3.45 -10.74
CA ALA A 148 -0.55 -2.74 -11.54
C ALA A 148 -0.81 -2.91 -13.04
N GLY A 149 -1.15 -4.12 -13.48
CA GLY A 149 -1.57 -4.41 -14.85
C GLY A 149 -2.78 -3.58 -15.29
N GLU A 150 -3.82 -3.52 -14.46
CA GLU A 150 -5.01 -2.69 -14.69
C GLU A 150 -4.66 -1.20 -14.80
N VAL A 151 -3.85 -0.69 -13.88
CA VAL A 151 -3.42 0.72 -13.87
C VAL A 151 -2.62 1.04 -15.15
N LEU A 152 -1.73 0.15 -15.59
CA LEU A 152 -1.01 0.30 -16.85
C LEU A 152 -1.96 0.28 -18.06
N ALA A 153 -2.87 -0.69 -18.13
CA ALA A 153 -3.77 -0.84 -19.27
C ALA A 153 -4.72 0.35 -19.45
N THR A 154 -5.01 1.07 -18.37
CA THR A 154 -5.96 2.19 -18.34
C THR A 154 -5.32 3.57 -18.39
N ASP A 155 -4.03 3.68 -18.79
CA ASP A 155 -3.35 4.97 -18.97
C ASP A 155 -3.95 5.79 -20.15
N PRO A 156 -4.39 7.04 -19.91
CA PRO A 156 -4.99 7.88 -20.94
C PRO A 156 -4.13 8.10 -22.19
N ALA A 157 -2.79 7.99 -22.07
CA ALA A 157 -1.85 8.21 -23.17
C ALA A 157 -2.02 7.18 -24.31
N TYR A 158 -2.30 5.92 -23.98
CA TYR A 158 -2.29 4.83 -24.95
C TYR A 158 -3.47 3.84 -24.82
N ALA A 159 -4.31 3.92 -23.79
CA ALA A 159 -5.40 2.98 -23.56
C ALA A 159 -6.33 2.79 -24.77
N LYS A 160 -6.64 3.87 -25.50
CA LYS A 160 -7.50 3.80 -26.70
C LYS A 160 -6.85 3.02 -27.86
N GLN A 161 -5.55 3.24 -28.08
CA GLN A 161 -4.78 2.55 -29.11
C GLN A 161 -4.57 1.09 -28.73
N LEU A 162 -4.31 0.84 -27.45
CA LEU A 162 -4.12 -0.49 -26.89
C LEU A 162 -5.40 -1.34 -26.99
N ALA A 163 -6.56 -0.78 -26.64
CA ALA A 163 -7.86 -1.45 -26.75
C ALA A 163 -8.26 -1.71 -28.23
N ALA A 164 -7.82 -0.87 -29.17
CA ALA A 164 -8.04 -1.08 -30.59
C ALA A 164 -7.10 -2.14 -31.20
N ALA A 165 -5.88 -2.25 -30.69
CA ALA A 165 -4.86 -3.18 -31.19
C ALA A 165 -5.00 -4.60 -30.62
N ILE A 166 -5.39 -4.73 -29.36
CA ILE A 166 -5.45 -6.01 -28.65
C ILE A 166 -6.85 -6.19 -28.04
N PRO A 167 -7.63 -7.20 -28.48
CA PRO A 167 -8.89 -7.52 -27.83
C PRO A 167 -8.62 -8.00 -26.40
N ASN A 168 -9.40 -7.50 -25.44
CA ASN A 168 -9.22 -7.77 -24.00
C ASN A 168 -7.85 -7.35 -23.43
N ALA A 169 -7.25 -6.29 -23.98
CA ALA A 169 -5.94 -5.79 -23.53
C ALA A 169 -5.84 -5.60 -22.01
N GLN A 170 -6.91 -5.10 -21.38
CA GLN A 170 -6.96 -4.90 -19.93
C GLN A 170 -6.72 -6.22 -19.17
N LEU A 171 -7.48 -7.27 -19.51
CA LEU A 171 -7.34 -8.59 -18.88
C LEU A 171 -5.96 -9.23 -19.16
N VAL A 172 -5.40 -9.00 -20.36
CA VAL A 172 -4.05 -9.45 -20.69
C VAL A 172 -3.00 -8.77 -19.80
N PHE A 173 -3.13 -7.47 -19.56
CA PHE A 173 -2.23 -6.72 -18.70
C PHE A 173 -2.41 -7.07 -17.23
N GLU A 174 -3.64 -7.26 -16.76
CA GLU A 174 -3.96 -7.71 -15.39
C GLU A 174 -3.32 -9.06 -15.09
N ILE A 175 -3.61 -10.08 -15.92
CA ILE A 175 -3.04 -11.42 -15.76
C ILE A 175 -1.52 -11.36 -15.97
N GLY A 176 -1.06 -10.65 -16.99
CA GLY A 176 0.35 -10.48 -17.29
C GLY A 176 1.11 -9.86 -16.13
N GLY A 177 0.58 -8.80 -15.52
CA GLY A 177 1.16 -8.13 -14.35
C GLY A 177 1.23 -9.06 -13.15
N ALA A 178 0.16 -9.80 -12.84
CA ALA A 178 0.15 -10.78 -11.76
C ALA A 178 1.20 -11.88 -11.98
N VAL A 179 1.25 -12.45 -13.19
CA VAL A 179 2.19 -13.51 -13.56
C VAL A 179 3.63 -13.00 -13.53
N ILE A 180 3.91 -11.83 -14.11
CA ILE A 180 5.25 -11.21 -14.12
C ILE A 180 5.72 -10.97 -12.69
N THR A 181 4.87 -10.40 -11.84
CA THR A 181 5.22 -10.11 -10.46
C THR A 181 5.59 -11.37 -9.68
N VAL A 182 4.77 -12.42 -9.77
CA VAL A 182 5.03 -13.68 -9.08
C VAL A 182 6.25 -14.39 -9.66
N ALA A 183 6.37 -14.48 -10.99
CA ALA A 183 7.45 -15.19 -11.65
C ALA A 183 8.81 -14.51 -11.41
N LEU A 184 8.90 -13.18 -11.59
CA LEU A 184 10.13 -12.44 -11.33
C LEU A 184 10.46 -12.41 -9.85
N GLY A 185 9.49 -12.16 -8.98
CA GLY A 185 9.71 -12.18 -7.54
C GLY A 185 10.26 -13.52 -7.05
N TYR A 186 9.66 -14.62 -7.49
CA TYR A 186 10.11 -15.98 -7.15
C TYR A 186 11.49 -16.31 -7.74
N TYR A 187 11.75 -15.91 -8.99
CA TYR A 187 13.06 -16.10 -9.63
C TYR A 187 14.18 -15.34 -8.91
N LEU A 188 13.92 -14.09 -8.53
CA LEU A 188 14.87 -13.26 -7.77
C LEU A 188 15.10 -13.81 -6.36
N GLN A 189 14.05 -14.29 -5.69
CA GLN A 189 14.16 -14.97 -4.40
C GLN A 189 15.06 -16.21 -4.50
N TYR A 190 14.85 -17.04 -5.52
CA TYR A 190 15.67 -18.23 -5.76
C TYR A 190 17.14 -17.88 -5.99
N ARG A 191 17.43 -16.86 -6.81
CA ARG A 191 18.79 -16.36 -7.05
C ARG A 191 19.46 -15.81 -5.78
N ALA A 192 18.72 -15.05 -4.96
CA ALA A 192 19.23 -14.48 -3.72
C ALA A 192 19.64 -15.58 -2.73
N LYS A 193 18.83 -16.65 -2.63
CA LYS A 193 19.12 -17.80 -1.76
C LYS A 193 20.37 -18.57 -2.19
N GLN A 194 20.64 -18.70 -3.49
CA GLN A 194 21.85 -19.35 -3.99
C GLN A 194 23.13 -18.55 -3.70
N ARG A 195 23.08 -17.20 -3.76
CA ARG A 195 24.24 -16.36 -3.43
C ARG A 195 24.66 -16.45 -1.97
N ARG A 196 23.70 -16.54 -1.04
CA ARG A 196 23.99 -16.70 0.41
C ARG A 196 24.68 -18.02 0.77
N HIS A 197 24.49 -19.08 0.00
CA HIS A 197 25.19 -20.36 0.22
C HIS A 197 26.62 -20.40 -0.36
N ALA A 198 27.00 -19.39 -1.16
CA ALA A 198 28.31 -19.31 -1.80
C ALA A 198 29.32 -18.43 -1.04
N GLU A 199 28.91 -17.72 0.02
CA GLU A 199 29.85 -17.10 0.96
C GLU A 199 30.45 -18.22 1.84
N PRO A 200 31.77 -18.47 1.77
CA PRO A 200 32.40 -19.40 2.69
C PRO A 200 32.24 -18.84 4.10
N VAL A 201 31.63 -19.62 4.99
CA VAL A 201 31.57 -19.34 6.42
C VAL A 201 33.01 -19.19 6.90
N ASP A 202 33.43 -17.95 7.18
CA ASP A 202 34.76 -17.67 7.70
C ASP A 202 34.82 -18.12 9.17
N LEU A 203 35.12 -19.41 9.36
CA LEU A 203 35.32 -20.07 10.65
C LEU A 203 36.56 -19.55 11.39
N ALA A 204 37.31 -18.58 10.85
CA ALA A 204 38.55 -18.08 11.44
C ALA A 204 38.34 -16.99 12.51
N SER A 205 37.12 -16.45 12.71
CA SER A 205 36.91 -15.35 13.68
C SER A 205 36.60 -15.79 15.12
N ASP A 206 36.48 -17.10 15.41
CA ASP A 206 36.08 -17.62 16.73
C ASP A 206 37.23 -18.30 17.51
N LYS A 207 38.48 -18.04 17.14
CA LYS A 207 39.65 -18.46 17.92
C LYS A 207 40.44 -17.25 18.40
N GLY A 208 40.03 -16.71 19.55
CA GLY A 208 40.87 -15.74 20.25
C GLY A 208 40.12 -14.93 21.30
N LYS A 209 39.57 -15.59 22.31
CA LYS A 209 39.21 -15.01 23.61
C LYS A 209 38.84 -16.13 24.60
N ASP A 210 39.83 -16.92 24.96
CA ASP A 210 39.87 -17.63 26.24
C ASP A 210 41.09 -17.11 27.03
#